data_AF-Q3SQV0-F1
#
_entry.id   AF-Q3SQV0-F1
#
_cell.length_a   1.000
_cell.length_b   1.000
_cell.length_c   1.000
_cell.angle_alpha   90.00
_cell.angle_beta   90.00
_cell.angle_gamma   90.00
#
_symmetry.space_group_name_H-M   'P 1'
#
loop_
_entity.id
_entity.type
_entity.pdbx_description
1 polymer ?
#
loop_
_entity_poly.entity_id
_entity_poly.type
_entity_poly.pdbx_seq_one_letter_code
_entity_poly.pdbx_strand_id
1 'polypeptide(L)'
;MASVDLSDLLAGTSENLGIEFKAWMDTSNGEVRAKLARHIAALANHGGGYLIFGVDDKTRKPLGKTEFNLDLFSQDAITGIIKKYLDPRIQVLVEHVVLEGTTYPVVVIPPHGARPVFAIADGPQDDRNRPVGVT
;
A
#
# COMPACT_ATOMS: atom_id res chain seq x y z
N MET A 1 -2.02 -24.26 -0.07
CA MET A 1 -2.10 -22.79 -0.15
C MET A 1 -0.95 -22.26 0.67
N ALA A 2 -0.01 -21.55 0.07
CA ALA A 2 1.08 -20.93 0.83
C ALA A 2 0.45 -19.84 1.69
N SER A 3 0.48 -20.02 3.00
CA SER A 3 0.12 -18.97 3.95
C SER A 3 1.17 -17.88 3.82
N VAL A 4 0.78 -16.65 3.48
CA VAL A 4 1.71 -15.53 3.51
C VAL A 4 2.03 -15.24 4.98
N ASP A 5 3.21 -15.64 5.42
CA ASP A 5 3.64 -15.44 6.80
C ASP A 5 4.33 -14.09 6.95
N LEU A 6 3.80 -13.23 7.81
CA LEU A 6 4.36 -11.89 8.06
C LEU A 6 5.81 -11.97 8.55
N SER A 7 6.16 -13.01 9.31
CA SER A 7 7.52 -13.25 9.77
C SER A 7 8.50 -13.48 8.61
N ASP A 8 8.08 -14.14 7.53
CA ASP A 8 8.93 -14.37 6.34
C ASP A 8 9.16 -13.06 5.57
N LEU A 9 8.11 -12.25 5.43
CA LEU A 9 8.20 -10.91 4.84
C LEU A 9 9.12 -9.99 5.65
N LEU A 10 9.05 -10.06 6.98
CA LEU A 10 9.92 -9.28 7.88
C LEU A 10 11.37 -9.76 7.87
N ALA A 11 11.61 -11.06 7.72
CA ALA A 11 12.94 -11.66 7.65
C ALA A 11 13.68 -11.32 6.36
N GLY A 12 12.99 -10.79 5.35
CA GLY A 12 13.60 -10.40 4.08
C GLY A 12 14.02 -11.59 3.22
N THR A 13 13.58 -12.82 3.54
CA THR A 13 13.84 -14.04 2.76
C THR A 13 13.48 -13.90 1.28
N SER A 14 12.60 -12.97 0.96
CA SER A 14 12.23 -12.57 -0.39
C SER A 14 13.07 -11.40 -0.92
N GLU A 15 14.41 -11.47 -0.87
CA GLU A 15 15.38 -10.41 -1.27
C GLU A 15 15.20 -9.84 -2.70
N ASN A 16 14.23 -10.34 -3.48
CA ASN A 16 13.90 -9.90 -4.83
C ASN A 16 12.44 -9.44 -5.01
N LEU A 17 11.60 -9.49 -3.97
CA LEU A 17 10.23 -9.00 -4.00
C LEU A 17 10.19 -7.59 -3.39
N GLY A 18 9.59 -6.63 -4.09
CA GLY A 18 9.46 -5.25 -3.60
C GLY A 18 8.56 -5.16 -2.37
N ILE A 19 9.11 -5.39 -1.18
CA ILE A 19 8.38 -5.30 0.08
C ILE A 19 8.44 -3.86 0.60
N GLU A 20 7.29 -3.25 0.78
CA GLU A 20 7.10 -1.90 1.31
C GLU A 20 6.38 -1.98 2.66
N PHE A 21 6.97 -1.40 3.70
CA PHE A 21 6.38 -1.37 5.03
C PHE A 21 5.77 0.01 5.30
N LYS A 22 4.56 0.04 5.83
CA LYS A 22 3.88 1.27 6.21
C LYS A 22 3.32 1.19 7.61
N ALA A 23 3.58 2.25 8.38
CA ALA A 23 2.94 2.46 9.66
C ALA A 23 1.42 2.62 9.48
N TRP A 24 0.69 2.48 10.59
CA TRP A 24 -0.74 2.77 10.61
C TRP A 24 -1.00 4.21 10.18
N MET A 25 -1.91 4.40 9.22
CA MET A 25 -2.22 5.70 8.65
C MET A 25 -3.72 5.81 8.37
N ASP A 26 -4.29 6.99 8.54
CA ASP A 26 -5.69 7.24 8.21
C ASP A 26 -5.87 7.24 6.69
N THR A 27 -6.37 6.13 6.14
CA THR A 27 -6.72 6.04 4.72
C THR A 27 -8.07 6.70 4.44
N SER A 28 -8.72 7.36 5.41
CA SER A 28 -9.90 8.20 5.15
C SER A 28 -9.49 9.51 4.46
N ASN A 29 -8.29 10.02 4.76
CA ASN A 29 -7.73 11.20 4.14
C ASN A 29 -7.33 10.95 2.66
N GLY A 30 -7.86 11.77 1.76
CA GLY A 30 -7.57 11.68 0.33
C GLY A 30 -6.10 11.92 -0.05
N GLU A 31 -5.33 12.68 0.72
CA GLU A 31 -3.90 12.86 0.48
C GLU A 31 -3.12 11.58 0.79
N VAL A 32 -3.49 10.89 1.87
CA VAL A 32 -2.90 9.60 2.24
C VAL A 32 -3.23 8.56 1.17
N ARG A 33 -4.47 8.53 0.67
CA ARG A 33 -4.88 7.66 -0.45
C ARG A 33 -4.05 7.90 -1.70
N ALA A 34 -3.81 9.15 -2.09
CA ALA A 34 -3.00 9.47 -3.26
C ALA A 34 -1.54 9.04 -3.09
N LYS A 35 -0.94 9.28 -1.92
CA LYS A 35 0.39 8.77 -1.60
C LYS A 35 0.43 7.24 -1.69
N LEU A 36 -0.55 6.56 -1.10
CA LEU A 36 -0.65 5.10 -1.13
C LEU A 36 -0.73 4.57 -2.57
N ALA A 37 -1.56 5.19 -3.41
CA ALA A 37 -1.67 4.85 -4.81
C ALA A 37 -0.30 4.95 -5.52
N ARG A 38 0.48 6.02 -5.27
CA ARG A 38 1.82 6.18 -5.85
C ARG A 38 2.78 5.07 -5.42
N HIS A 39 2.74 4.64 -4.16
CA HIS A 39 3.53 3.49 -3.69
C HIS A 39 3.12 2.20 -4.42
N ILE A 40 1.81 1.93 -4.53
CA ILE A 40 1.28 0.76 -5.24
C ILE A 40 1.72 0.77 -6.72
N ALA A 41 1.62 1.91 -7.40
CA ALA A 41 2.06 2.05 -8.78
C ALA A 41 3.57 1.83 -8.95
N ALA A 42 4.38 2.38 -8.03
CA ALA A 42 5.82 2.17 -8.04
C ALA A 42 6.17 0.68 -7.90
N LEU A 43 5.52 -0.03 -6.96
CA LEU A 43 5.71 -1.47 -6.77
C LEU A 43 5.31 -2.26 -8.01
N ALA A 44 4.12 -1.97 -8.57
CA ALA A 44 3.67 -2.63 -9.80
C ALA A 44 4.67 -2.41 -10.96
N ASN A 45 5.20 -1.20 -11.10
CA ASN A 45 6.20 -0.84 -12.11
C ASN A 45 7.56 -1.50 -11.89
N HIS A 46 7.90 -1.83 -10.65
CA HIS A 46 9.17 -2.46 -10.29
C HIS A 46 9.12 -4.00 -10.38
N GLY A 47 8.04 -4.57 -10.92
CA GLY A 47 7.87 -6.03 -11.03
C GLY A 47 6.92 -6.63 -9.98
N GLY A 48 6.15 -5.78 -9.28
CA GLY A 48 5.23 -6.20 -8.22
C GLY A 48 5.89 -6.19 -6.84
N GLY A 49 5.11 -6.56 -5.83
CA GLY A 49 5.57 -6.47 -4.46
C GLY A 49 4.49 -6.72 -3.41
N TYR A 50 4.86 -6.49 -2.17
CA TYR A 50 3.97 -6.58 -1.02
C TYR A 50 3.99 -5.27 -0.26
N LEU A 51 2.82 -4.79 0.13
CA LEU A 51 2.68 -3.60 0.96
C LEU A 51 2.01 -4.00 2.27
N ILE A 52 2.74 -3.84 3.37
CA ILE A 52 2.27 -4.28 4.69
C ILE A 52 1.97 -3.05 5.53
N PHE A 53 0.75 -2.98 6.06
CA PHE A 53 0.37 -1.95 7.02
C PHE A 53 0.60 -2.39 8.46
N GLY A 54 0.88 -1.43 9.32
CA GLY A 54 1.13 -1.66 10.74
C GLY A 54 2.57 -2.08 11.06
N VAL A 55 3.51 -1.87 10.13
CA VAL A 55 4.93 -2.10 10.34
C VAL A 55 5.68 -0.79 10.14
N ASP A 56 6.58 -0.46 11.06
CA ASP A 56 7.40 0.74 10.95
C ASP A 56 8.45 0.58 9.84
N ASP A 57 8.47 1.51 8.89
CA ASP A 57 9.38 1.52 7.73
C ASP A 57 10.86 1.54 8.14
N LYS A 58 11.20 2.31 9.17
CA LYS A 58 12.59 2.53 9.60
C LYS A 58 13.15 1.37 10.41
N THR A 59 12.36 0.89 11.35
CA THR A 59 12.77 -0.13 12.31
C THR A 59 12.38 -1.54 11.87
N ARG A 60 11.49 -1.67 10.87
CA ARG A 60 10.87 -2.92 10.40
C ARG A 60 10.20 -3.69 11.54
N LYS A 61 9.71 -2.96 12.55
CA LYS A 61 9.03 -3.56 13.69
C LYS A 61 7.51 -3.45 13.53
N PRO A 62 6.77 -4.54 13.80
CA PRO A 62 5.31 -4.47 13.87
C PRO A 62 4.90 -3.50 14.99
N LEU A 63 4.05 -2.53 14.66
CA LEU A 63 3.58 -1.48 15.57
C LEU A 63 2.50 -1.97 16.54
N GLY A 64 2.13 -3.25 16.51
CA GLY A 64 1.02 -3.77 17.29
C GLY A 64 -0.35 -3.30 16.80
N LYS A 65 -1.35 -3.42 17.69
CA LYS A 65 -2.76 -3.14 17.41
C LYS A 65 -2.99 -1.69 17.01
N THR A 66 -3.77 -1.52 15.94
CA THR A 66 -4.20 -0.21 15.46
C THR A 66 -5.43 0.30 16.22
N GLU A 67 -5.50 1.62 16.43
CA GLU A 67 -6.72 2.31 16.86
C GLU A 67 -7.66 2.60 15.67
N PHE A 68 -7.15 2.48 14.44
CA PHE A 68 -7.92 2.69 13.22
C PHE A 68 -8.79 1.48 12.89
N ASN A 69 -9.91 1.71 12.21
CA ASN A 69 -10.77 0.62 11.78
C ASN A 69 -10.10 -0.20 10.67
N LEU A 70 -10.05 -1.54 10.80
CA LEU A 70 -9.49 -2.43 9.78
C LEU A 70 -10.23 -2.35 8.44
N ASP A 71 -11.48 -1.91 8.45
CA ASP A 71 -12.28 -1.64 7.24
C ASP A 71 -11.58 -0.65 6.29
N LEU A 72 -10.82 0.30 6.85
CA LEU A 72 -10.04 1.29 6.10
C LEU A 72 -8.90 0.68 5.27
N PHE A 73 -8.47 -0.54 5.61
CA PHE A 73 -7.42 -1.27 4.92
C PHE A 73 -7.95 -2.50 4.19
N SER A 74 -9.28 -2.67 4.12
CA SER A 74 -9.90 -3.81 3.47
C SER A 74 -9.70 -3.80 1.96
N GLN A 75 -9.91 -4.96 1.33
CA GLN A 75 -9.84 -5.14 -0.13
C GLN A 75 -10.61 -4.05 -0.89
N ASP A 76 -11.82 -3.71 -0.44
CA ASP A 76 -12.65 -2.70 -1.08
C ASP A 76 -12.03 -1.29 -0.98
N ALA A 77 -11.54 -0.92 0.21
CA ALA A 77 -10.90 0.37 0.43
C ALA A 77 -9.67 0.55 -0.47
N ILE A 78 -8.79 -0.45 -0.53
CA ILE A 78 -7.59 -0.42 -1.39
C ILE A 78 -7.99 -0.40 -2.88
N THR A 79 -8.97 -1.22 -3.27
CA THR A 79 -9.48 -1.26 -4.65
C THR A 79 -10.08 0.09 -5.06
N GLY A 80 -10.79 0.76 -4.15
CA GLY A 80 -11.36 2.09 -4.35
C GLY A 80 -10.27 3.14 -4.59
N ILE A 81 -9.16 3.06 -3.84
CA ILE A 81 -7.99 3.92 -4.04
C ILE A 81 -7.39 3.70 -5.42
N ILE A 82 -7.13 2.45 -5.81
CA ILE A 82 -6.58 2.12 -7.13
C ILE A 82 -7.49 2.62 -8.26
N LYS A 83 -8.81 2.37 -8.17
CA LYS A 83 -9.77 2.81 -9.20
C LYS A 83 -9.84 4.33 -9.36
N LYS A 84 -9.60 5.06 -8.26
CA LYS A 84 -9.69 6.53 -8.23
C LYS A 84 -8.38 7.21 -8.63
N TYR A 85 -7.25 6.64 -8.24
CA TYR A 85 -5.95 7.30 -8.34
C TYR A 85 -5.01 6.67 -9.36
N LEU A 86 -5.24 5.44 -9.86
CA LEU A 86 -4.31 4.73 -10.77
C LEU A 86 -4.92 4.40 -12.14
N ASP A 87 -4.09 4.53 -13.17
CA ASP A 87 -4.34 4.03 -14.53
C ASP A 87 -3.06 3.40 -15.12
N PRO A 88 -3.14 2.21 -15.75
CA PRO A 88 -4.26 1.28 -15.74
C PRO A 88 -4.57 0.72 -14.35
N ARG A 89 -5.83 0.34 -14.14
CA ARG A 89 -6.28 -0.27 -12.88
C ARG A 89 -5.71 -1.67 -12.75
N ILE A 90 -4.94 -1.91 -11.70
CA ILE A 90 -4.41 -3.23 -11.36
C ILE A 90 -5.30 -3.93 -10.33
N GLN A 91 -5.34 -5.26 -10.37
CA GLN A 91 -6.02 -6.06 -9.35
C GLN A 91 -4.99 -6.43 -8.29
N VAL A 92 -5.15 -5.88 -7.09
CA VAL A 92 -4.36 -6.26 -5.91
C VAL A 92 -5.18 -7.20 -5.04
N LEU A 93 -4.50 -7.97 -4.20
CA LEU A 93 -5.13 -8.84 -3.21
C LEU A 93 -4.75 -8.35 -1.81
N VAL A 94 -5.71 -8.19 -0.91
CA VAL A 94 -5.48 -7.84 0.49
C VAL A 94 -5.68 -9.08 1.34
N GLU A 95 -4.59 -9.56 1.92
CA GLU A 95 -4.57 -10.64 2.88
C GLU A 95 -4.46 -10.07 4.30
N HIS A 96 -5.00 -10.79 5.28
CA HIS A 96 -4.93 -10.39 6.69
C HIS A 96 -4.12 -11.42 7.45
N VAL A 97 -2.94 -11.02 7.92
CA VAL A 97 -2.03 -11.90 8.64
C VAL A 97 -2.07 -11.58 10.12
N VAL A 98 -2.26 -12.59 10.96
CA VAL A 98 -2.28 -12.42 12.41
C VAL A 98 -0.89 -12.68 12.96
N LEU A 99 -0.28 -11.67 13.57
CA LEU A 99 1.01 -11.76 14.25
C LEU A 99 0.85 -11.26 15.68
N GLU A 100 1.28 -12.06 16.66
CA GLU A 100 1.19 -11.74 18.10
C GLU A 100 -0.23 -11.31 18.55
N GLY A 101 -1.27 -11.89 17.94
CA GLY A 101 -2.68 -11.57 18.22
C GLY A 101 -3.19 -10.27 17.59
N THR A 102 -2.39 -9.62 16.74
CA THR A 102 -2.76 -8.45 15.97
C THR A 102 -2.90 -8.80 14.49
N THR A 103 -3.96 -8.31 13.84
CA THR A 103 -4.18 -8.48 12.40
C THR A 103 -3.50 -7.37 11.60
N TYR A 104 -2.68 -7.77 10.64
CA TYR A 104 -1.95 -6.90 9.72
C TYR A 104 -2.44 -7.10 8.28
N PRO A 105 -2.97 -6.06 7.63
CA PRO A 105 -3.32 -6.13 6.22
C PRO A 105 -2.05 -6.10 5.36
N VAL A 106 -1.92 -7.11 4.50
CA VAL A 106 -0.86 -7.30 3.51
C VAL A 106 -1.48 -7.19 2.13
N VAL A 107 -1.12 -6.15 1.39
CA VAL A 107 -1.54 -5.98 0.01
C VAL A 107 -0.51 -6.62 -0.90
N VAL A 108 -0.94 -7.55 -1.74
CA VAL A 108 -0.17 -8.20 -2.79
C VAL A 108 -0.39 -7.43 -4.09
N ILE A 109 0.69 -6.85 -4.62
CA ILE A 109 0.69 -6.04 -5.83
C ILE A 109 1.34 -6.86 -6.95
N PRO A 110 0.60 -7.21 -8.02
CA PRO A 110 1.20 -7.90 -9.15
C PRO A 110 2.09 -6.96 -9.99
N PRO A 111 3.02 -7.52 -10.78
CA PRO A 111 3.76 -6.75 -11.79
C PRO A 111 2.81 -6.07 -12.78
N HIS A 112 3.23 -4.91 -13.28
CA HIS A 112 2.54 -4.25 -14.38
C HIS A 112 2.56 -5.14 -15.64
N GLY A 113 1.46 -5.11 -16.38
CA GLY A 113 1.36 -5.83 -17.66
C GLY A 113 2.04 -5.03 -18.78
N ALA A 114 1.39 -5.00 -19.94
CA ALA A 114 1.90 -4.34 -21.15
C ALA A 114 2.10 -2.81 -21.01
N ARG A 115 1.54 -2.17 -19.98
CA ARG A 115 1.66 -0.72 -19.74
C ARG A 115 2.05 -0.45 -18.29
N PRO A 116 2.94 0.52 -18.03
CA PRO A 116 3.26 0.95 -16.68
C PRO A 116 2.04 1.60 -16.02
N VAL A 117 1.95 1.46 -14.70
CA VAL A 117 0.92 2.06 -13.85
C VAL A 117 1.35 3.46 -13.45
N PHE A 118 0.51 4.46 -13.68
CA PHE A 118 0.74 5.84 -13.27
C PHE A 118 -0.40 6.36 -12.41
N ALA A 119 -0.08 7.27 -11.50
CA ALA A 119 -1.07 7.94 -10.68
C ALA A 119 -1.72 9.08 -11.51
N ILE A 120 -3.03 8.98 -11.72
CA ILE A 120 -3.83 9.92 -12.52
C ILE A 120 -4.47 11.04 -11.70
N ALA A 121 -4.49 10.89 -10.38
CA ALA A 121 -4.99 11.92 -9.48
C ALA A 121 -3.91 12.23 -8.44
N ASP A 122 -3.55 13.50 -8.33
CA ASP A 122 -3.01 14.03 -7.07
C ASP A 122 -4.13 13.97 -6.01
N GLY A 123 -3.80 13.98 -4.71
CA GLY A 123 -4.78 14.00 -3.62
C GLY A 123 -5.83 15.13 -3.77
N PRO A 124 -6.84 15.25 -2.88
CA PRO A 124 -7.82 16.33 -2.95
C PRO A 124 -7.09 17.66 -3.18
N GLN A 125 -7.20 18.17 -4.40
CA GLN A 125 -6.54 19.39 -4.81
C GLN A 125 -7.40 20.52 -4.25
N ASP A 126 -6.79 21.36 -3.42
CA ASP A 126 -7.33 22.71 -3.21
C ASP A 126 -7.57 23.35 -4.59
N ASP A 127 -8.62 24.15 -4.71
CA ASP A 127 -9.25 24.75 -5.92
C ASP A 127 -8.28 25.56 -6.83
N ARG A 128 -6.97 25.48 -6.60
CA ARG A 128 -5.96 26.38 -7.14
C ARG A 128 -4.89 25.75 -8.00
N ASN A 129 -4.97 24.48 -8.41
CA ASN A 129 -4.19 23.86 -9.53
C ASN A 129 -2.78 24.47 -9.80
N ARG A 130 -2.01 24.76 -8.75
CA ARG A 130 -0.70 25.43 -8.87
C ARG A 130 0.36 24.48 -8.36
N PRO A 131 1.36 24.11 -9.18
CA PRO A 131 2.56 23.47 -8.66
C PRO A 131 3.27 24.50 -7.80
N VAL A 132 3.32 24.26 -6.48
CA VAL A 132 4.19 25.04 -5.59
C VAL A 132 5.63 24.64 -5.89
N GLY A 133 6.25 25.35 -6.83
CA GLY A 133 7.70 25.37 -6.95
C GLY A 133 8.26 25.95 -5.66
N VAL A 134 9.05 25.16 -4.94
CA VAL A 134 9.89 25.65 -3.86
C VAL A 134 11.09 26.37 -4.50
N THR A 135 11.17 27.68 -4.29
CA THR A 135 12.39 28.50 -4.41
C THR A 135 12.67 29.07 -3.04
#